data_AF-A0A9Q3DVP3-F1
#
_entry.id   AF-A0A9Q3DVP3-F1
#
_cell.length_a   1.000
_cell.length_b   1.000
_cell.length_c   1.000
_cell.angle_alpha   90.00
_cell.angle_beta   90.00
_cell.angle_gamma   90.00
#
_symmetry.space_group_name_H-M   'P 1'
#
loop_
_entity.id
_entity.type
_entity.pdbx_description
1 polymer ?
#
loop_
_entity_poly.entity_id
_entity_poly.type
_entity_poly.pdbx_seq_one_letter_code
_entity_poly.pdbx_strand_id
1 'polypeptide(L)'
;MTQERIKAYEKIRKALTESPLILIPEWNIPFKLYIDACGDGLGAALHQVQIIDDKPAKGPVCYISSQIKPTEARYGASKMECLCLVWALEKLHCYLDGSAFEVINDCNPVKSLLNMKTPNRNMLRWQIAIQEYRGNIAIVKKERNIHNSAD
;
A
#
# COMPACT_ATOMS: atom_id res chain seq x y z
N MET A 1 30.91 -6.80 1.51
CA MET A 1 29.51 -6.80 1.96
C MET A 1 29.52 -6.38 3.43
N THR A 2 28.88 -5.27 3.81
CA THR A 2 29.00 -4.71 5.18
C THR A 2 28.20 -5.53 6.20
N GLN A 3 28.66 -5.57 7.46
CA GLN A 3 28.05 -6.35 8.54
C GLN A 3 26.57 -6.00 8.76
N GLU A 4 26.20 -4.74 8.54
CA GLU A 4 24.81 -4.26 8.60
C GLU A 4 23.92 -4.88 7.52
N ARG A 5 24.44 -5.06 6.30
CA ARG A 5 23.69 -5.67 5.19
C ARG A 5 23.40 -7.14 5.46
N ILE A 6 24.33 -7.84 6.10
CA ILE A 6 24.16 -9.26 6.47
C ILE A 6 23.08 -9.37 7.55
N LYS A 7 23.13 -8.53 8.59
CA LYS A 7 22.09 -8.50 9.64
C LYS A 7 20.71 -8.16 9.08
N ALA A 8 20.62 -7.16 8.19
CA ALA A 8 19.35 -6.80 7.55
C ALA A 8 18.81 -7.95 6.69
N TYR A 9 19.67 -8.61 5.91
CA TYR A 9 19.31 -9.77 5.11
C TYR A 9 18.79 -10.93 5.97
N GLU A 10 19.48 -11.25 7.08
CA GLU A 10 19.03 -12.31 7.99
C GLU A 10 17.70 -11.97 8.67
N LYS A 11 17.49 -10.70 9.06
CA LYS A 11 16.21 -10.25 9.63
C LYS A 11 15.06 -10.43 8.64
N ILE A 12 15.25 -10.03 7.38
CA ILE A 12 14.23 -10.17 6.33
C ILE A 12 13.99 -11.65 6.03
N ARG A 13 15.05 -12.45 5.89
CA ARG A 13 14.94 -13.88 5.65
C ARG A 13 14.12 -14.56 6.74
N LYS A 14 14.43 -14.26 8.02
CA LYS A 14 13.71 -14.82 9.16
C LYS A 14 12.24 -14.42 9.14
N ALA A 15 11.95 -13.14 8.93
CA ALA A 15 10.57 -12.62 8.84
C ALA A 15 9.77 -13.23 7.67
N LEU A 16 10.42 -13.58 6.55
CA LEU A 16 9.78 -14.24 5.42
C LEU A 16 9.55 -15.74 5.64
N THR A 17 10.46 -16.42 6.34
CA THR A 17 10.33 -17.86 6.63
C THR A 17 9.40 -18.17 7.80
N GLU A 18 9.27 -17.24 8.74
CA GLU A 18 8.39 -17.35 9.91
C GLU A 18 7.05 -16.64 9.70
N SER A 19 6.88 -15.95 8.57
CA SER A 19 5.65 -15.20 8.24
C SER A 19 4.44 -16.12 8.10
N PRO A 20 3.23 -15.62 8.42
CA PRO A 20 2.00 -16.29 8.05
C PRO A 20 1.95 -16.52 6.52
N LEU A 21 1.46 -17.70 6.13
CA LEU A 21 1.27 -18.10 4.74
C LEU A 21 0.62 -16.98 3.92
N ILE A 22 1.22 -16.68 2.76
CA ILE A 22 0.63 -15.78 1.77
C ILE A 22 -0.68 -16.41 1.30
N LEU A 23 -1.76 -15.63 1.30
CA LEU A 23 -3.06 -16.05 0.82
C LEU A 23 -3.09 -16.02 -0.72
N ILE A 24 -3.75 -17.02 -1.30
CA ILE A 24 -4.08 -17.03 -2.72
C ILE A 24 -5.21 -16.01 -2.94
N PRO A 25 -5.08 -15.06 -3.88
CA PRO A 25 -6.10 -14.02 -4.08
C PRO A 25 -7.44 -14.60 -4.53
N GLU A 26 -8.52 -14.13 -3.91
CA GLU A 26 -9.90 -14.43 -4.31
C GLU A 26 -10.62 -13.18 -4.83
N TRP A 27 -10.87 -13.10 -6.14
CA TRP A 27 -11.36 -11.88 -6.81
C TRP A 27 -12.76 -11.41 -6.36
N ASN A 28 -13.56 -12.29 -5.77
CA ASN A 28 -14.90 -11.97 -5.28
C ASN A 28 -14.91 -11.30 -3.90
N ILE A 29 -13.76 -11.24 -3.22
CA ILE A 29 -13.63 -10.70 -1.87
C ILE A 29 -12.84 -9.38 -1.95
N PRO A 30 -13.29 -8.29 -1.29
CA PRO A 30 -12.57 -7.04 -1.33
C PRO A 30 -11.13 -7.12 -0.78
N PHE A 31 -10.20 -6.43 -1.43
CA PHE A 31 -8.82 -6.32 -0.97
C PHE A 31 -8.65 -5.18 0.05
N LYS A 32 -7.58 -5.26 0.85
CA LYS A 32 -7.12 -4.19 1.73
C LYS A 32 -5.70 -3.82 1.36
N LEU A 33 -5.52 -2.64 0.79
CA LEU A 33 -4.23 -2.10 0.39
C LEU A 33 -3.72 -1.14 1.46
N TYR A 34 -2.71 -1.56 2.20
CA TYR A 34 -1.97 -0.70 3.11
C TYR A 34 -0.85 -0.02 2.33
N ILE A 35 -0.72 1.29 2.48
CA ILE A 35 0.37 2.06 1.90
C ILE A 35 1.12 2.80 3.00
N ASP A 36 2.43 2.91 2.83
CA ASP A 36 3.30 3.73 3.67
C ASP A 36 4.40 4.36 2.82
N ALA A 37 4.80 5.58 3.17
CA ALA A 37 5.79 6.34 2.43
C ALA A 37 6.71 7.08 3.41
N CYS A 38 8.01 6.86 3.26
CA CYS A 38 9.02 7.57 4.02
C CYS A 38 10.02 8.26 3.07
N GLY A 39 10.93 9.08 3.62
CA GLY A 39 11.91 9.81 2.82
C GLY A 39 12.83 8.93 1.96
N ASP A 40 12.96 7.65 2.32
CA ASP A 40 13.87 6.70 1.67
C ASP A 40 13.15 5.73 0.71
N GLY A 41 11.84 5.53 0.87
CA GLY A 41 11.14 4.50 0.13
C GLY A 41 9.62 4.52 0.24
N LEU A 42 9.01 3.76 -0.65
CA LEU A 42 7.58 3.50 -0.76
C LEU A 42 7.33 2.03 -0.42
N GLY A 43 6.27 1.77 0.32
CA GLY A 43 5.86 0.41 0.69
C GLY A 43 4.35 0.25 0.54
N ALA A 44 3.94 -0.93 0.07
CA ALA A 44 2.55 -1.32 0.12
C ALA A 44 2.39 -2.81 0.44
N ALA A 45 1.32 -3.13 1.15
CA ALA A 45 0.92 -4.50 1.46
C ALA A 45 -0.54 -4.69 1.04
N LEU A 46 -0.76 -5.68 0.18
CA LEU A 46 -2.08 -6.12 -0.21
C LEU A 46 -2.47 -7.28 0.69
N HIS A 47 -3.57 -7.13 1.44
CA HIS A 47 -4.14 -8.15 2.29
C HIS A 47 -5.55 -8.50 1.82
N GLN A 48 -6.00 -9.67 2.25
CA GLN A 48 -7.38 -10.10 2.10
C GLN A 48 -7.87 -10.76 3.39
N VAL A 49 -9.18 -10.75 3.61
CA VAL A 49 -9.83 -11.46 4.72
C VAL A 49 -10.67 -12.57 4.10
N GLN A 50 -10.18 -13.81 4.19
CA GLN A 50 -10.81 -15.00 3.62
C GLN A 50 -11.35 -15.90 4.73
N ILE A 51 -12.22 -16.83 4.38
CA ILE A 51 -12.64 -17.91 5.28
C ILE A 51 -11.79 -19.14 4.97
N ILE A 52 -10.97 -19.57 5.92
CA ILE A 52 -10.13 -20.77 5.84
C ILE A 52 -10.51 -21.67 7.00
N ASP A 53 -10.88 -22.92 6.73
CA ASP A 53 -11.35 -23.88 7.73
C ASP A 53 -12.46 -23.31 8.63
N ASP A 54 -13.49 -22.70 8.01
CA ASP A 54 -14.64 -22.05 8.65
C ASP A 54 -14.29 -20.89 9.60
N LYS A 55 -13.07 -20.34 9.51
CA LYS A 55 -12.62 -19.22 10.34
C LYS A 55 -12.14 -18.04 9.48
N PRO A 56 -12.41 -16.79 9.90
CA PRO A 56 -11.87 -15.62 9.22
C PRO A 56 -10.35 -15.56 9.42
N ALA A 57 -9.62 -15.66 8.32
CA ALA A 57 -8.18 -15.48 8.24
C ALA A 57 -7.86 -14.20 7.47
N LYS A 58 -7.23 -13.23 8.15
CA LYS A 58 -6.62 -12.07 7.49
C LYS A 58 -5.18 -12.41 7.17
N GLY A 59 -4.80 -12.31 5.91
CA GLY A 59 -3.45 -12.63 5.49
C GLY A 59 -2.98 -11.80 4.30
N PRO A 60 -1.65 -11.72 4.10
CA PRO A 60 -1.08 -10.98 3.00
C PRO A 60 -1.23 -11.76 1.69
N VAL A 61 -1.59 -11.05 0.63
CA VAL A 61 -1.58 -11.56 -0.74
C VAL A 61 -0.28 -11.15 -1.43
N CYS A 62 0.16 -9.90 -1.23
CA CYS A 62 1.36 -9.39 -1.87
C CYS A 62 2.00 -8.28 -1.04
N TYR A 63 3.33 -8.23 -1.03
CA TYR A 63 4.09 -7.11 -0.51
C TYR A 63 4.92 -6.49 -1.63
N ILE A 64 4.90 -5.17 -1.73
CA ILE A 64 5.73 -4.42 -2.67
C ILE A 64 6.46 -3.30 -1.95
N SER A 65 7.69 -3.05 -2.34
CA SER A 65 8.45 -1.89 -1.89
C SER A 65 9.33 -1.35 -3.01
N SER A 66 9.61 -0.05 -2.97
CA SER A 66 10.52 0.61 -3.92
C SER A 66 11.31 1.70 -3.22
N GLN A 67 12.57 1.87 -3.62
CA GLN A 67 13.31 3.07 -3.28
C GLN A 67 12.73 4.27 -4.02
N ILE A 68 12.77 5.43 -3.36
CA ILE A 68 12.28 6.66 -3.95
C ILE A 68 13.37 7.40 -4.74
N LYS A 69 12.99 8.14 -5.79
CA LYS A 69 13.96 8.93 -6.54
C LYS A 69 14.40 10.16 -5.72
N PRO A 70 15.63 10.67 -5.89
CA PRO A 70 16.11 11.85 -5.17
C PRO A 70 15.24 13.12 -5.37
N THR A 71 14.57 13.22 -6.52
CA THR A 71 13.65 14.33 -6.83
C THR A 71 12.33 14.23 -6.06
N GLU A 72 11.86 13.01 -5.82
CA GLU A 72 10.62 12.69 -5.12
C GLU A 72 10.85 12.71 -3.60
N ALA A 73 12.04 12.37 -3.12
CA ALA A 73 12.43 12.47 -1.70
C ALA A 73 12.28 13.89 -1.11
N ARG A 74 12.24 14.93 -1.96
CA ARG A 74 12.01 16.33 -1.55
C ARG A 74 10.52 16.65 -1.35
N TYR A 75 9.62 15.72 -1.62
CA TYR A 75 8.19 15.94 -1.42
C TYR A 75 7.86 15.90 0.07
N GLY A 76 6.94 16.78 0.49
CA GLY A 76 6.38 16.69 1.84
C GLY A 76 5.61 15.38 2.04
N ALA A 77 5.49 14.93 3.29
CA ALA A 77 4.86 13.65 3.65
C ALA A 77 3.50 13.41 2.97
N SER A 78 2.65 14.43 2.89
CA SER A 78 1.34 14.31 2.25
C SER A 78 1.41 13.99 0.75
N LYS A 79 2.40 14.54 0.06
CA LYS A 79 2.61 14.32 -1.37
C LYS A 79 3.30 12.98 -1.63
N MET A 80 4.14 12.53 -0.68
CA MET A 80 4.77 11.21 -0.67
C MET A 80 3.73 10.09 -0.54
N GLU A 81 2.78 10.25 0.38
CA GLU A 81 1.63 9.35 0.54
C GLU A 81 0.82 9.20 -0.76
N CYS A 82 0.53 10.32 -1.43
CA CYS A 82 -0.17 10.30 -2.71
C CYS A 82 0.65 9.60 -3.81
N LEU A 83 1.95 9.86 -3.86
CA LEU A 83 2.85 9.19 -4.78
C LEU A 83 2.89 7.68 -4.53
N CYS A 84 2.95 7.27 -3.26
CA CYS A 84 2.92 5.86 -2.86
C CYS A 84 1.65 5.17 -3.33
N LEU A 85 0.48 5.81 -3.17
CA LEU A 85 -0.76 5.25 -3.68
C LEU A 85 -0.71 5.04 -5.19
N VAL A 86 -0.34 6.07 -5.96
CA VAL A 86 -0.31 5.95 -7.44
C VAL A 86 0.66 4.86 -7.88
N TRP A 87 1.83 4.80 -7.27
CA TRP A 87 2.81 3.75 -7.51
C TRP A 87 2.27 2.36 -7.17
N ALA A 88 1.59 2.21 -6.03
CA ALA A 88 1.02 0.93 -5.61
C ALA A 88 -0.12 0.48 -6.54
N LEU A 89 -0.99 1.39 -6.98
CA LEU A 89 -2.04 1.10 -7.95
C LEU A 89 -1.46 0.65 -9.29
N GLU A 90 -0.40 1.31 -9.78
CA GLU A 90 0.27 0.92 -11.03
C GLU A 90 0.91 -0.47 -10.92
N LYS A 91 1.53 -0.79 -9.77
CA LYS A 91 2.18 -2.09 -9.55
C LYS A 91 1.22 -3.24 -9.29
N LEU A 92 0.10 -2.96 -8.64
CA LEU A 92 -0.91 -3.95 -8.28
C LEU A 92 -2.13 -3.91 -9.20
N HIS A 93 -2.03 -3.25 -10.36
CA HIS A 93 -3.13 -3.15 -11.32
C HIS A 93 -3.75 -4.51 -11.65
N CYS A 94 -2.92 -5.54 -11.84
CA CYS A 94 -3.41 -6.90 -12.10
C CYS A 94 -4.26 -7.50 -10.97
N TYR A 95 -4.15 -7.00 -9.74
CA TYR A 95 -4.97 -7.42 -8.59
C TYR A 95 -6.19 -6.52 -8.37
N LEU A 96 -6.05 -5.23 -8.65
CA LEU A 96 -7.03 -4.22 -8.27
C LEU A 96 -8.01 -3.88 -9.38
N ASP A 97 -7.65 -4.16 -10.64
CA ASP A 97 -8.56 -3.95 -11.76
C ASP A 97 -9.83 -4.80 -11.61
N GLY A 98 -10.98 -4.16 -11.81
CA GLY A 98 -12.31 -4.76 -11.61
C GLY A 98 -12.68 -5.15 -10.17
N SER A 99 -11.73 -5.12 -9.22
CA SER A 99 -11.93 -5.60 -7.84
C SER A 99 -12.25 -4.46 -6.90
N ALA A 100 -13.08 -4.71 -5.87
CA ALA A 100 -13.31 -3.76 -4.79
C ALA A 100 -12.12 -3.77 -3.81
N PHE A 101 -11.68 -2.59 -3.35
CA PHE A 101 -10.61 -2.53 -2.37
C PHE A 101 -10.65 -1.29 -1.48
N GLU A 102 -10.09 -1.45 -0.28
CA GLU A 102 -9.91 -0.40 0.70
C GLU A 102 -8.44 0.02 0.76
N VAL A 103 -8.16 1.31 0.55
CA VAL A 103 -6.83 1.89 0.77
C VAL A 103 -6.75 2.38 2.20
N ILE A 104 -5.81 1.83 2.96
CA ILE A 104 -5.57 2.15 4.36
C ILE A 104 -4.27 2.92 4.46
N ASN A 105 -4.36 4.16 4.94
CA ASN A 105 -3.20 5.01 5.14
C ASN A 105 -3.36 5.92 6.37
N ASP A 106 -2.24 6.45 6.86
CA ASP A 106 -2.21 7.26 8.09
C ASP A 106 -2.55 8.73 7.84
N CYS A 107 -2.61 9.13 6.57
CA CYS A 107 -2.69 10.52 6.15
C CYS A 107 -3.98 10.81 5.36
N ASN A 108 -4.66 11.92 5.67
CA ASN A 108 -5.84 12.42 4.91
C ASN A 108 -5.62 13.04 3.50
N PRO A 109 -4.40 13.30 2.97
CA PRO A 109 -4.22 14.10 1.77
C PRO A 109 -4.59 13.33 0.50
N VAL A 110 -4.71 12.01 0.54
CA VAL A 110 -5.20 11.22 -0.60
C VAL A 110 -6.66 11.57 -0.91
N LYS A 111 -7.52 11.68 0.11
CA LYS A 111 -8.91 12.14 -0.05
C LYS A 111 -8.96 13.58 -0.57
N SER A 112 -8.07 14.43 -0.06
CA SER A 112 -7.94 15.83 -0.50
C SER A 112 -7.50 15.93 -1.97
N LEU A 113 -6.52 15.10 -2.38
CA LEU A 113 -6.05 15.02 -3.75
C LEU A 113 -7.20 14.68 -4.70
N LEU A 114 -8.06 13.73 -4.38
CA LEU A 114 -9.18 13.36 -5.26
C LEU A 114 -10.23 14.46 -5.43
N ASN A 115 -10.41 15.31 -4.43
CA ASN A 115 -11.43 16.36 -4.44
C ASN A 115 -10.88 17.74 -4.83
N MET A 116 -9.58 17.83 -5.14
CA MET A 116 -8.92 19.09 -5.48
C MET A 116 -9.36 19.58 -6.87
N LYS A 117 -9.96 20.78 -6.91
CA LYS A 117 -10.43 21.42 -8.16
C LYS A 117 -9.32 21.99 -9.04
N THR A 118 -8.22 22.44 -8.43
CA THR A 118 -7.08 23.07 -9.12
C THR A 118 -5.76 22.40 -8.75
N PRO A 119 -5.56 21.14 -9.16
CA PRO A 119 -4.33 20.41 -8.90
C PRO A 119 -3.15 20.98 -9.73
N ASN A 120 -1.93 20.88 -9.19
CA ASN A 120 -0.73 21.10 -10.00
C ASN A 120 -0.57 19.96 -11.05
N ARG A 121 0.32 20.14 -12.03
CA ARG A 121 0.51 19.19 -13.14
C ARG A 121 0.75 17.74 -12.69
N ASN A 122 1.52 17.54 -11.62
CA ASN A 122 1.80 16.18 -11.12
C ASN A 122 0.58 15.58 -10.44
N MET A 123 -0.12 16.36 -9.62
CA MET A 123 -1.33 15.96 -8.92
C MET A 123 -2.48 15.67 -9.90
N LEU A 124 -2.57 16.41 -11.02
CA LEU A 124 -3.55 16.14 -12.07
C LEU A 124 -3.31 14.76 -12.71
N ARG A 125 -2.05 14.43 -13.03
CA ARG A 125 -1.69 13.11 -13.56
C ARG A 125 -2.05 11.99 -12.57
N TRP A 126 -1.81 12.22 -11.29
CA TRP A 126 -2.16 11.28 -10.23
C TRP A 126 -3.67 11.11 -10.06
N GLN A 127 -4.44 12.20 -10.13
CA GLN A 127 -5.90 12.14 -10.12
C GLN A 127 -6.43 11.29 -11.28
N ILE A 128 -5.90 11.48 -12.49
CA ILE A 128 -6.30 10.70 -13.67
C ILE A 128 -5.98 9.21 -13.45
N ALA A 129 -4.80 8.88 -12.92
CA ALA A 129 -4.44 7.49 -12.63
C ALA A 129 -5.37 6.83 -11.59
N ILE A 130 -5.82 7.59 -10.58
CA ILE A 130 -6.74 7.06 -9.56
C ILE A 130 -8.20 7.02 -10.06
N GLN A 131 -8.55 7.80 -11.09
CA GLN A 131 -9.93 7.87 -11.61
C GLN A 131 -10.44 6.52 -12.11
N GLU A 132 -9.57 5.70 -12.69
CA GLU A 132 -9.88 4.34 -13.14
C GLU A 132 -10.50 3.48 -12.03
N TYR A 133 -10.07 3.68 -10.78
CA TYR A 133 -10.51 2.88 -9.63
C TYR A 133 -11.63 3.53 -8.82
N ARG A 134 -12.11 4.73 -9.20
CA ARG A 134 -13.02 5.52 -8.35
C ARG A 134 -14.31 4.81 -7.93
N GLY A 135 -14.83 3.89 -8.74
CA GLY A 135 -16.02 3.12 -8.42
C GLY A 135 -15.78 2.02 -7.37
N ASN A 136 -14.53 1.58 -7.22
CA ASN A 136 -14.17 0.38 -6.48
C ASN A 136 -13.23 0.65 -5.30
N ILE A 137 -12.68 1.87 -5.19
CA ILE A 137 -11.75 2.28 -4.13
C ILE A 137 -12.49 2.97 -2.97
N ALA A 138 -12.26 2.49 -1.75
CA ALA A 138 -12.63 3.19 -0.52
C ALA A 138 -11.37 3.60 0.25
N ILE A 139 -11.19 4.90 0.53
CA ILE A 139 -10.05 5.36 1.34
C ILE A 139 -10.46 5.38 2.81
N VAL A 140 -9.79 4.56 3.61
CA VAL A 140 -9.99 4.44 5.06
C VAL A 140 -8.76 4.98 5.76
N LYS A 141 -8.99 5.88 6.72
CA LYS A 141 -7.88 6.34 7.56
C LYS A 141 -7.59 5.24 8.57
N LYS A 142 -6.32 4.86 8.72
CA LYS A 142 -5.92 3.97 9.81
C LYS A 142 -6.26 4.64 11.15
N GLU A 143 -7.02 3.97 12.00
CA GLU A 143 -7.16 4.42 13.38
C GLU A 143 -5.79 4.32 14.07
N ARG A 144 -5.41 5.33 14.85
CA ARG A 144 -4.11 5.38 15.57
C ARG A 144 -3.98 4.34 16.69
N ASN A 145 -4.87 3.36 16.76
CA ASN A 145 -4.81 2.30 17.76
C ASN A 145 -4.43 0.97 17.12
N ILE A 146 -3.58 0.25 17.86
CA ILE A 146 -3.06 -1.09 17.61
C ILE A 146 -1.73 -1.13 16.80
N HIS A 147 -0.63 -0.83 17.49
CA HIS A 147 0.71 -1.37 17.23
C HIS A 147 0.70 -2.92 17.38
N ASN A 148 0.02 -3.66 16.51
CA ASN A 148 0.03 -5.13 16.62
C ASN A 148 -0.14 -5.88 15.29
N SER A 149 0.31 -5.28 14.19
CA SER A 149 0.34 -5.97 12.88
C SER A 149 1.54 -5.55 12.05
N ALA A 150 2.70 -5.44 12.70
CA ALA A 150 4.04 -5.39 12.09
C ALA A 150 5.08 -5.39 13.22
N ASP A 151 5.25 -6.54 13.88
CA ASP A 151 6.48 -6.92 14.57
C ASP A 151 6.67 -8.43 14.39
#